data_AF-A0A7S0HVQ2-F1
#
_entry.id   AF-A0A7S0HVQ2-F1
#
_cell.length_a   1.000
_cell.length_b   1.000
_cell.length_c   1.000
_cell.angle_alpha   90.00
_cell.angle_beta   90.00
_cell.angle_gamma   90.00
#
_symmetry.space_group_name_H-M   'P 1'
#
loop_
_entity.id
_entity.type
_entity.pdbx_description
1 polymer ?
#
loop_
_entity_poly.entity_id
_entity_poly.type
_entity_poly.pdbx_seq_one_letter_code
_entity_poly.pdbx_strand_id
1 'polypeptide(L)'
;GQSAAIMLSILALSALGAVEQCTYSNSDPAAEETCSGTGIGCIPAPDDLWNTCKANAASTLGATYAKCSGTSIELRMHGKADCSDDVSAKCVIYDIDPSKVVSSGCTMTFAIDECGRFMDMGAGGTVYVKFTGTCPATEDEPCFSRD
;
A
#
# COMPACT_ATOMS: atom_id res chain seq x y z
N GLY A 1 44.40 -26.27 4.38
CA GLY A 1 43.03 -26.27 3.84
C GLY A 1 42.16 -25.58 4.86
N GLN A 2 41.53 -24.45 4.49
CA GLN A 2 40.10 -24.39 4.15
C GLN A 2 39.22 -24.69 5.39
N SER A 3 38.38 -23.82 5.92
CA SER A 3 37.83 -22.56 5.40
C SER A 3 37.31 -21.73 6.57
N ALA A 4 37.29 -20.41 6.37
CA ALA A 4 36.73 -19.43 7.28
C ALA A 4 35.25 -19.72 7.57
N ALA A 5 34.90 -19.88 8.85
CA ALA A 5 33.52 -19.88 9.31
C ALA A 5 33.00 -18.44 9.29
N ILE A 6 32.45 -18.05 8.14
CA ILE A 6 31.57 -16.88 8.02
C ILE A 6 30.20 -17.33 8.54
N MET A 7 29.88 -17.00 9.79
CA MET A 7 28.49 -16.87 10.21
C MET A 7 28.28 -15.40 10.57
N LEU A 8 27.89 -14.63 9.57
CA LEU A 8 27.23 -13.34 9.77
C LEU A 8 25.93 -13.62 10.54
N SER A 9 25.98 -13.43 11.85
CA SER A 9 24.77 -13.30 12.67
C SER A 9 24.08 -12.00 12.30
N ILE A 10 23.31 -12.00 11.22
CA ILE A 10 22.32 -10.96 10.94
C ILE A 10 21.13 -11.25 11.84
N LEU A 11 21.27 -10.85 13.11
CA LEU A 11 20.14 -10.56 13.98
C LEU A 11 19.50 -9.26 13.45
N ALA A 12 18.79 -9.34 12.34
CA ALA A 12 17.78 -8.35 12.03
C ALA A 12 16.61 -8.66 12.97
N LEU A 13 16.71 -8.18 14.22
CA LEU A 13 15.53 -7.94 15.04
C LEU A 13 14.63 -7.06 14.18
N SER A 14 13.56 -7.67 13.68
CA SER A 14 12.47 -7.04 12.97
C SER A 14 11.91 -5.94 13.87
N ALA A 15 12.41 -4.72 13.70
CA ALA A 15 11.68 -3.55 14.10
C ALA A 15 10.31 -3.69 13.41
N LEU A 16 9.25 -3.84 14.21
CA LEU A 16 7.87 -3.74 13.74
C LEU A 16 7.67 -2.30 13.26
N GLY A 17 8.20 -2.00 12.09
CA GLY A 17 8.07 -0.69 11.46
C GLY A 17 6.68 -0.63 10.87
N ALA A 18 5.71 -0.18 11.66
CA ALA A 18 4.36 0.12 11.20
C ALA A 18 4.46 0.82 9.84
N VAL A 19 3.75 0.28 8.85
CA VAL A 19 3.71 0.87 7.51
C VAL A 19 3.27 2.32 7.63
N GLU A 20 3.98 3.24 7.00
CA GLU A 20 3.60 4.66 6.93
C GLU A 20 3.22 5.02 5.50
N GLN A 21 2.14 5.78 5.36
CA GLN A 21 1.75 6.39 4.10
C GLN A 21 2.29 7.82 4.06
N CYS A 22 3.32 8.05 3.25
CA CYS A 22 3.89 9.37 3.00
C CYS A 22 3.28 9.98 1.74
N THR A 23 2.78 11.21 1.86
CA THR A 23 2.13 11.92 0.75
C THR A 23 2.94 13.14 0.32
N TYR A 24 3.06 13.35 -0.99
CA TYR A 24 3.82 14.44 -1.58
C TYR A 24 2.95 15.14 -2.61
N SER A 25 2.96 16.46 -2.64
CA SER A 25 2.32 17.23 -3.70
C SER A 25 3.38 17.77 -4.66
N ASN A 26 3.07 17.71 -5.96
CA ASN A 26 3.86 18.33 -6.99
C ASN A 26 2.96 19.18 -7.89
N SER A 27 3.21 20.48 -7.95
CA SER A 27 2.46 21.41 -8.78
C SER A 27 2.97 21.44 -10.23
N ASP A 28 4.09 20.78 -10.52
CA ASP A 28 4.61 20.64 -11.88
C ASP A 28 4.00 19.39 -12.55
N PRO A 29 3.15 19.56 -13.58
CA PRO A 29 2.53 18.45 -14.29
C PRO A 29 3.52 17.66 -15.17
N ALA A 30 4.73 18.19 -15.41
CA ALA A 30 5.80 17.51 -16.15
C ALA A 30 6.80 16.79 -15.23
N ALA A 31 6.62 16.90 -13.91
CA ALA A 31 7.51 16.21 -12.98
C ALA A 31 7.37 14.70 -13.11
N GLU A 32 8.51 14.02 -13.14
CA GLU A 32 8.60 12.56 -13.08
C GLU A 32 7.93 12.05 -11.80
N GLU A 33 7.42 10.80 -11.82
CA GLU A 33 6.79 10.12 -10.67
C GLU A 33 7.79 9.90 -9.53
N THR A 34 8.10 11.00 -8.86
CA THR A 34 9.12 11.07 -7.84
C THR A 34 8.50 11.72 -6.63
N CYS A 35 8.67 11.09 -5.48
CA CYS A 35 8.22 11.59 -4.18
C CYS A 35 9.19 12.69 -3.69
N SER A 36 9.62 13.54 -4.62
CA SER A 36 10.59 14.63 -4.49
C SER A 36 9.90 15.99 -4.43
N GLY A 37 8.56 16.02 -4.54
CA GLY A 37 7.75 17.23 -4.37
C GLY A 37 7.69 17.71 -2.93
N THR A 38 6.74 18.62 -2.64
CA THR A 38 6.53 19.09 -1.27
C THR A 38 5.93 17.94 -0.45
N GLY A 39 6.70 17.43 0.51
CA GLY A 39 6.20 16.46 1.48
C GLY A 39 5.08 17.06 2.31
N ILE A 40 3.88 16.48 2.22
CA ILE A 40 2.72 16.90 3.02
C ILE A 40 2.83 16.30 4.42
N GLY A 41 3.25 15.04 4.51
CA GLY A 41 3.45 14.32 5.76
C GLY A 41 3.38 12.81 5.57
N CYS A 42 3.82 12.10 6.61
CA CYS A 42 3.67 10.64 6.74
C CYS A 42 2.69 10.35 7.86
N ILE A 43 1.74 9.45 7.59
CA ILE A 43 0.75 9.00 8.56
C ILE A 43 0.95 7.50 8.76
N PRO A 44 1.13 7.01 10.00
CA PRO A 44 1.20 5.58 10.24
C PRO A 44 -0.13 4.94 9.89
N ALA A 45 -0.08 3.87 9.10
CA ALA A 45 -1.23 3.03 8.84
C ALA A 45 -1.58 2.30 10.14
N PRO A 46 -2.81 2.44 10.65
CA PRO A 46 -3.18 1.83 11.91
C PRO A 46 -3.22 0.30 11.74
N ASP A 47 -2.83 -0.44 12.77
CA ASP A 47 -2.71 -1.91 12.67
C ASP A 47 -4.04 -2.59 12.33
N ASP A 48 -5.17 -2.02 12.77
CA ASP A 48 -6.52 -2.52 12.49
C ASP A 48 -7.00 -2.28 11.06
N LEU A 49 -6.19 -1.61 10.22
CA LEU A 49 -6.43 -1.49 8.79
C LEU A 49 -6.20 -2.82 8.07
N TRP A 50 -5.23 -3.62 8.55
CA TRP A 50 -4.73 -4.76 7.82
C TRP A 50 -5.62 -6.00 8.00
N ASN A 51 -5.78 -6.74 6.91
CA ASN A 51 -6.52 -8.00 6.83
C ASN A 51 -7.94 -7.94 7.38
N THR A 52 -8.53 -6.74 7.39
CA THR A 52 -9.87 -6.48 7.93
C THR A 52 -10.73 -5.84 6.86
N CYS A 53 -11.93 -6.38 6.65
CA CYS A 53 -12.93 -5.73 5.82
C CYS A 53 -13.55 -4.56 6.59
N LYS A 54 -13.39 -3.34 6.10
CA LYS A 54 -13.94 -2.11 6.69
C LYS A 54 -15.03 -1.56 5.79
N ALA A 55 -16.27 -1.61 6.23
CA ALA A 55 -17.38 -0.98 5.50
C ALA A 55 -17.18 0.54 5.48
N ASN A 56 -17.21 1.15 4.29
CA ASN A 56 -17.14 2.61 4.20
C ASN A 56 -18.54 3.18 4.41
N ALA A 57 -18.82 3.68 5.62
CA ALA A 57 -20.11 4.29 5.92
C ALA A 57 -20.37 5.61 5.15
N ALA A 58 -19.33 6.20 4.56
CA ALA A 58 -19.35 7.54 3.98
C ALA A 58 -19.27 7.58 2.44
N SER A 59 -19.18 6.44 1.74
CA SER A 59 -19.06 6.40 0.29
C SER A 59 -19.97 5.35 -0.35
N THR A 60 -20.21 5.50 -1.66
CA THR A 60 -20.87 4.48 -2.50
C THR A 60 -20.01 3.23 -2.71
N LEU A 61 -18.81 3.16 -2.12
CA LEU A 61 -17.90 2.02 -2.17
C LEU A 61 -18.20 1.13 -0.95
N GLY A 62 -18.78 -0.05 -1.13
CA GLY A 62 -19.33 -0.87 -0.04
C GLY A 62 -18.35 -1.14 1.12
N ALA A 63 -17.16 -1.64 0.83
CA ALA A 63 -16.11 -1.84 1.84
C ALA A 63 -14.71 -1.76 1.23
N THR A 64 -13.72 -1.56 2.09
CA THR A 64 -12.30 -1.64 1.73
C THR A 64 -11.64 -2.75 2.53
N TYR A 65 -10.81 -3.55 1.87
CA TYR A 65 -9.92 -4.49 2.51
C TYR A 65 -8.48 -4.16 2.13
N ALA A 66 -7.61 -4.02 3.13
CA ALA A 66 -6.20 -3.75 2.93
C ALA A 66 -5.38 -4.97 3.36
N LYS A 67 -4.48 -5.44 2.51
CA LYS A 67 -3.51 -6.49 2.85
C LYS A 67 -2.11 -5.93 2.71
N CYS A 68 -1.29 -6.15 3.71
CA CYS A 68 0.14 -5.94 3.61
C CYS A 68 0.83 -7.31 3.55
N SER A 69 1.66 -7.54 2.55
CA SER A 69 2.40 -8.78 2.37
C SER A 69 3.81 -8.50 1.86
N GLY A 70 4.83 -8.83 2.66
CA GLY A 70 6.23 -8.64 2.31
C GLY A 70 6.55 -7.17 2.01
N THR A 71 6.84 -6.86 0.74
CA THR A 71 7.16 -5.51 0.24
C THR A 71 6.00 -4.90 -0.56
N SER A 72 4.77 -5.37 -0.37
CA SER A 72 3.61 -4.90 -1.14
C SER A 72 2.38 -4.69 -0.28
N ILE A 73 1.59 -3.68 -0.65
CA ILE A 73 0.30 -3.36 -0.06
C ILE A 73 -0.75 -3.50 -1.14
N GLU A 74 -1.78 -4.29 -0.87
CA GLU A 74 -2.93 -4.49 -1.74
C GLU A 74 -4.17 -3.85 -1.10
N LEU A 75 -4.84 -2.99 -1.85
CA LEU A 75 -6.11 -2.37 -1.47
C LEU A 75 -7.20 -2.91 -2.39
N ARG A 76 -8.21 -3.55 -1.79
CA ARG A 76 -9.38 -4.10 -2.47
C ARG A 76 -10.60 -3.25 -2.14
N MET A 77 -11.23 -2.72 -3.17
CA MET A 77 -12.45 -1.93 -3.09
C MET A 77 -13.62 -2.84 -3.43
N HIS A 78 -14.40 -3.21 -2.41
CA HIS A 78 -15.53 -4.11 -2.52
C HIS A 78 -16.84 -3.33 -2.71
N GLY A 79 -17.74 -3.88 -3.53
CA GLY A 79 -19.10 -3.38 -3.68
C GLY A 79 -20.00 -3.73 -2.50
N LYS A 80 -19.69 -4.81 -1.77
CA LYS A 80 -20.44 -5.22 -0.58
C LYS A 80 -19.70 -4.85 0.70
N ALA A 81 -20.49 -4.55 1.75
CA ALA A 81 -19.98 -4.19 3.06
C ALA A 81 -19.21 -5.31 3.78
N ASP A 82 -19.38 -6.56 3.35
CA ASP A 82 -18.77 -7.76 3.93
C ASP A 82 -17.57 -8.29 3.13
N CYS A 83 -17.15 -7.58 2.08
CA CYS A 83 -16.08 -7.98 1.17
C CYS A 83 -16.27 -9.37 0.53
N SER A 84 -17.51 -9.86 0.44
CA SER A 84 -17.82 -11.18 -0.15
C SER A 84 -17.91 -11.17 -1.67
N ASP A 85 -17.88 -10.00 -2.30
CA ASP A 85 -17.83 -9.85 -3.74
C ASP A 85 -16.40 -9.98 -4.30
N ASP A 86 -16.32 -10.30 -5.58
CA ASP A 86 -15.06 -10.48 -6.29
C ASP A 86 -14.45 -9.12 -6.68
N VAL A 87 -13.12 -9.03 -6.60
CA VAL A 87 -12.33 -7.84 -6.96
C VAL A 87 -11.30 -8.19 -8.02
N SER A 88 -11.76 -8.50 -9.23
CA SER A 88 -10.89 -8.90 -10.35
C SER A 88 -10.42 -7.75 -11.23
N ALA A 89 -11.06 -6.58 -11.17
CA ALA A 89 -10.63 -5.42 -11.95
C ALA A 89 -9.41 -4.75 -11.31
N LYS A 90 -8.46 -4.29 -12.12
CA LYS A 90 -7.39 -3.40 -11.63
C LYS A 90 -7.86 -1.95 -11.76
N CYS A 91 -7.78 -1.18 -10.68
CA CYS A 91 -8.09 0.24 -10.67
C CYS A 91 -6.84 1.09 -10.47
N VAL A 92 -6.97 2.37 -10.78
CA VAL A 92 -6.09 3.43 -10.28
C VAL A 92 -6.92 4.43 -9.48
N ILE A 93 -6.33 5.06 -8.47
CA ILE A 93 -7.05 5.95 -7.54
C ILE A 93 -7.65 7.15 -8.26
N TYR A 94 -6.96 7.68 -9.26
CA TYR A 94 -7.47 8.72 -10.13
C TYR A 94 -6.77 8.67 -11.48
N ASP A 95 -7.55 8.66 -12.56
CA ASP A 95 -7.08 8.77 -13.94
C ASP A 95 -7.93 9.85 -14.62
N ILE A 96 -7.39 10.53 -15.62
CA ILE A 96 -8.15 11.46 -16.46
C ILE A 96 -9.30 10.73 -17.17
N ASP A 97 -9.15 9.42 -17.39
CA ASP A 97 -10.22 8.55 -17.82
C ASP A 97 -11.09 8.09 -16.62
N PRO A 98 -12.31 8.61 -16.47
CA PRO A 98 -13.19 8.29 -15.34
C PRO A 98 -13.59 6.81 -15.28
N SER A 99 -13.40 6.04 -16.36
CA SER A 99 -13.63 4.60 -16.38
C SER A 99 -12.55 3.78 -15.67
N LYS A 100 -11.40 4.39 -15.37
CA LYS A 100 -10.26 3.75 -14.67
C LYS A 100 -10.13 4.18 -13.20
N VAL A 101 -10.91 5.17 -12.79
CA VAL A 101 -10.98 5.68 -11.42
C VAL A 101 -11.56 4.59 -10.51
N VAL A 102 -11.11 4.57 -9.25
CA VAL A 102 -11.60 3.66 -8.20
C VAL A 102 -13.12 3.50 -8.28
N SER A 103 -13.52 2.25 -8.54
CA SER A 103 -14.89 1.79 -8.55
C SER A 103 -15.02 0.55 -7.67
N SER A 104 -16.23 0.21 -7.24
CA SER A 104 -16.46 -1.05 -6.53
C SER A 104 -16.09 -2.26 -7.39
N GLY A 105 -15.45 -3.27 -6.80
CA GLY A 105 -15.06 -4.50 -7.49
C GLY A 105 -13.62 -4.48 -8.04
N CYS A 106 -12.73 -3.68 -7.47
CA CYS A 106 -11.37 -3.57 -7.98
C CYS A 106 -10.26 -3.61 -6.93
N THR A 107 -9.06 -3.91 -7.40
CA THR A 107 -7.84 -4.05 -6.61
C THR A 107 -6.76 -3.08 -7.08
N MET A 108 -5.93 -2.64 -6.14
CA MET A 108 -4.77 -1.80 -6.36
C MET A 108 -3.60 -2.37 -5.57
N THR A 109 -2.41 -2.36 -6.14
CA THR A 109 -1.20 -2.86 -5.48
C THR A 109 -0.13 -1.78 -5.49
N PHE A 110 0.44 -1.50 -4.34
CA PHE A 110 1.54 -0.57 -4.13
C PHE A 110 2.76 -1.33 -3.65
N ALA A 111 3.91 -1.08 -4.25
CA ALA A 111 5.16 -1.56 -3.70
C ALA A 111 5.61 -0.62 -2.55
N ILE A 112 6.06 -1.22 -1.46
CA ILE A 112 6.69 -0.51 -0.35
C ILE A 112 8.03 0.03 -0.86
N ASP A 113 8.34 1.24 -0.44
CA ASP A 113 9.49 2.03 -0.84
C ASP A 113 9.51 2.51 -2.30
N GLU A 114 8.42 2.29 -3.03
CA GLU A 114 8.21 2.87 -4.36
C GLU A 114 7.26 4.07 -4.29
N CYS A 115 7.56 5.08 -5.11
CA CYS A 115 6.68 6.22 -5.28
C CYS A 115 5.67 5.89 -6.37
N GLY A 116 4.38 6.04 -6.06
CA GLY A 116 3.31 5.91 -7.02
C GLY A 116 2.48 7.17 -7.12
N ARG A 117 1.95 7.45 -8.31
CA ARG A 117 0.90 8.47 -8.46
C ARG A 117 -0.35 8.07 -7.69
N PHE A 118 -0.79 8.95 -6.79
CA PHE A 118 -1.98 8.75 -5.96
C PHE A 118 -3.19 9.50 -6.53
N MET A 119 -3.03 10.76 -6.92
CA MET A 119 -4.13 11.57 -7.46
C MET A 119 -3.60 12.59 -8.46
N ASP A 120 -4.27 12.75 -9.59
CA ASP A 120 -3.96 13.81 -10.55
C ASP A 120 -5.03 14.89 -10.46
N MET A 121 -4.69 16.08 -9.96
CA MET A 121 -5.63 17.19 -9.85
C MET A 121 -5.64 18.07 -11.12
N GLY A 122 -5.09 17.58 -12.24
CA GLY A 122 -4.96 18.31 -13.49
C GLY A 122 -4.11 19.58 -13.30
N ALA A 123 -4.70 20.74 -13.55
CA ALA A 123 -4.03 22.04 -13.39
C ALA A 123 -3.63 22.36 -11.93
N GLY A 124 -4.12 21.59 -10.94
CA GLY A 124 -3.75 21.72 -9.53
C GLY A 124 -2.48 20.96 -9.12
N GLY A 125 -1.90 20.16 -10.02
CA GLY A 125 -0.75 19.31 -9.74
C GLY A 125 -1.11 17.84 -9.45
N THR A 126 -0.09 17.04 -9.17
CA THR A 126 -0.19 15.61 -8.90
C THR A 126 0.20 15.32 -7.46
N VAL A 127 -0.57 14.46 -6.80
CA VAL A 127 -0.27 13.90 -5.49
C VAL A 127 0.38 12.54 -5.68
N TYR A 128 1.52 12.34 -5.05
CA TYR A 128 2.25 11.09 -5.01
C TYR A 128 2.16 10.46 -3.62
N VAL A 129 2.14 9.13 -3.58
CA VAL A 129 2.20 8.35 -2.35
C VAL A 129 3.43 7.47 -2.36
N LYS A 130 4.08 7.36 -1.22
CA LYS A 130 5.10 6.34 -0.95
C LYS A 130 4.70 5.63 0.33
N PHE A 131 4.58 4.32 0.28
CA PHE A 131 4.47 3.53 1.50
C PHE A 131 5.87 3.17 1.98
N THR A 132 6.16 3.38 3.25
CA THR A 132 7.46 3.05 3.87
C THR A 132 7.25 2.10 5.04
N GLY A 133 8.32 1.43 5.47
CA GLY A 133 8.27 0.52 6.62
C GLY A 133 8.20 -0.94 6.19
N THR A 134 7.63 -1.80 7.04
CA THR A 134 7.52 -3.24 6.75
C THR A 134 6.14 -3.73 7.13
N CYS A 135 5.57 -4.65 6.36
CA CYS A 135 4.30 -5.24 6.74
C CYS A 135 4.39 -5.88 8.13
N PRO A 136 3.37 -5.71 8.99
CA PRO A 136 3.31 -6.46 10.24
C PRO A 136 3.32 -7.95 9.90
N ALA A 137 4.07 -8.74 10.67
CA ALA A 137 4.05 -10.19 10.52
C ALA A 137 2.61 -10.66 10.76
N THR A 138 1.93 -11.10 9.70
CA THR A 138 0.63 -11.73 9.83
C THR A 138 0.79 -13.01 10.63
N GLU A 139 -0.05 -13.24 11.63
CA GLU A 139 0.01 -14.40 12.56
C GLU A 139 -0.19 -15.78 11.87
N ASP A 140 -0.18 -15.84 10.53
CA ASP A 140 -0.48 -17.03 9.72
C ASP A 140 0.73 -17.55 8.91
N GLU A 141 1.96 -17.11 9.21
CA GLU A 141 3.11 -17.97 8.91
C GLU A 141 3.29 -18.93 10.08
N PRO A 142 2.88 -20.22 9.95
CA PRO A 142 3.41 -21.23 10.85
C PRO A 142 4.93 -21.17 10.67
N CYS A 143 5.63 -20.72 11.70
CA CYS A 143 7.09 -20.83 11.85
C CYS A 143 7.52 -22.31 12.01
N PHE A 144 6.95 -23.20 11.19
CA PHE A 144 7.20 -24.63 11.16
C PHE A 144 7.53 -25.05 9.73
N SER A 145 8.81 -24.92 9.41
CA SER A 145 9.56 -26.04 8.84
C SER A 145 11.03 -25.81 9.17
N ARG A 146 11.39 -26.16 10.40
CA ARG A 146 12.79 -26.39 10.79
C ARG A 146 12.86 -27.85 11.24
N ASP A 147 13.31 -28.67 10.29
CA ASP A 147 13.86 -30.03 10.34
C ASP A 147 13.37 -30.98 11.45
#